data_AF-A0A1U9P9P1-F1
#
_entry.id   AF-A0A1U9P9P1-F1
#
_cell.length_a   1.000
_cell.length_b   1.000
_cell.length_c   1.000
_cell.angle_alpha   90.00
_cell.angle_beta   90.00
_cell.angle_gamma   90.00
#
_symmetry.space_group_name_H-M   'P 1'
#
loop_
_entity.id
_entity.type
_entity.pdbx_description
1 polymer ?
#
loop_
_entity_poly.entity_id
_entity_poly.type
_entity_poly.pdbx_seq_one_letter_code
_entity_poly.pdbx_strand_id
1 'polypeptide(L)' 'MFGKIQDILGGLGITIASCALLILGIRMLLSMKRGEGMREAFQGFGMIALAAFIIGGAAGLAGMLISLGEQIGGKG' A
#
# COMPACT_ATOMS: atom_id res chain seq x y z
N MET A 1 -2.45 -24.90 0.06
CA MET A 1 -1.28 -24.23 0.68
C MET A 1 -1.11 -22.78 0.19
N PHE A 2 -1.37 -22.48 -1.09
CA PHE A 2 -1.22 -21.13 -1.65
C PHE A 2 -2.09 -20.04 -0.97
N GLY A 3 -3.37 -20.34 -0.68
CA GLY A 3 -4.27 -19.37 -0.01
C GLY A 3 -3.81 -18.92 1.38
N LYS A 4 -3.29 -19.84 2.22
CA LYS A 4 -2.71 -19.46 3.53
C LYS A 4 -1.48 -18.57 3.40
N ILE A 5 -0.66 -18.79 2.37
CA ILE A 5 0.51 -17.94 2.09
C ILE A 5 0.03 -16.56 1.64
N GLN A 6 -1.01 -16.49 0.79
CA GLN A 6 -1.60 -15.24 0.32
C GLN A 6 -2.26 -14.43 1.45
N ASP A 7 -2.96 -15.08 2.38
CA ASP A 7 -3.53 -14.41 3.56
C ASP A 7 -2.44 -13.85 4.48
N ILE A 8 -1.37 -14.62 4.70
CA ILE A 8 -0.22 -14.17 5.47
C ILE A 8 0.49 -13.01 4.75
N LEU A 9 0.67 -13.10 3.43
CA LEU A 9 1.32 -12.07 2.62
C LEU A 9 0.46 -10.80 2.51
N GLY A 10 -0.86 -10.93 2.45
CA GLY A 10 -1.82 -9.82 2.48
C GLY A 10 -1.84 -9.13 3.84
N GLY A 11 -1.90 -9.90 4.93
CA GLY A 11 -1.84 -9.38 6.30
C GLY A 11 -0.52 -8.67 6.61
N LEU A 12 0.61 -9.28 6.23
CA LEU A 12 1.95 -8.68 6.34
C LEU A 12 2.10 -7.46 5.42
N GLY A 13 1.57 -7.51 4.21
CA GLY A 13 1.59 -6.39 3.26
C GLY A 13 0.86 -5.17 3.80
N ILE A 14 -0.31 -5.36 4.41
CA ILE A 14 -1.08 -4.27 5.03
C ILE A 14 -0.34 -3.67 6.23
N THR A 15 0.30 -4.49 7.07
CA THR A 15 1.09 -4.01 8.21
C THR A 15 2.35 -3.27 7.79
N ILE A 16 3.03 -3.73 6.74
CA ILE A 16 4.19 -3.03 6.18
C ILE A 16 3.76 -1.69 5.56
N ALA A 17 2.65 -1.67 4.83
CA ALA A 17 2.10 -0.45 4.26
C ALA A 17 1.69 0.57 5.33
N SER A 18 1.06 0.13 6.42
CA SER A 18 0.70 1.01 7.53
C SER A 18 1.92 1.56 8.27
N CYS A 19 2.95 0.72 8.51
CA CYS A 19 4.23 1.18 9.06
C CYS A 19 4.92 2.21 8.15
N ALA A 20 4.92 2.00 6.84
CA ALA A 20 5.49 2.95 5.89
C ALA A 20 4.77 4.31 5.93
N LEU A 21 3.43 4.31 6.01
CA LEU A 21 2.64 5.53 6.16
C LEU A 21 2.93 6.27 7.47
N LEU A 22 3.11 5.54 8.58
CA LEU A 22 3.48 6.13 9.87
C LEU A 22 4.87 6.77 9.81
N ILE A 23 5.86 6.08 9.26
CA ILE A 23 7.24 6.59 9.13
C ILE A 23 7.25 7.88 8.28
N LEU A 24 6.49 7.90 7.19
CA LEU A 24 6.40 9.07 6.33
C LEU A 24 5.66 10.23 7.02
N GLY A 25 4.56 9.97 7.73
CA GLY A 25 3.85 10.99 8.51
C GLY A 25 4.75 11.63 9.58
N ILE A 26 5.55 10.81 10.27
CA ILE A 26 6.55 11.31 11.22
C ILE A 26 7.61 12.17 10.52
N ARG A 27 8.10 11.73 9.35
CA ARG A 27 9.05 12.54 8.55
C ARG A 27 8.46 13.89 8.15
N MET A 28 7.20 13.95 7.75
CA MET A 28 6.53 15.21 7.41
C MET A 28 6.44 16.15 8.61
N LEU A 29 6.07 15.65 9.78
CA LEU A 29 6.02 16.44 11.02
C LEU A 29 7.40 17.01 11.40
N LEU A 30 8.47 16.23 11.21
CA LEU A 30 9.83 16.66 11.47
C LEU A 30 10.32 17.71 10.47
N SER A 31 9.98 17.56 9.19
CA SER A 31 10.30 18.54 8.14
C SER A 31 9.58 19.87 8.35
N MET A 32 8.30 19.83 8.75
CA MET A 32 7.54 21.05 9.09
C MET A 32 8.18 21.81 10.26
N LYS A 33 8.68 21.08 11.27
CA LYS A 33 9.34 21.70 12.43
C LYS A 33 10.70 22.32 12.10
N ARG A 34 11.35 21.90 11.01
CA ARG A 34 12.68 22.39 10.60
C ARG A 34 12.65 23.57 9.62
N GLY A 35 11.49 23.96 9.09
CA GLY A 35 11.38 25.12 8.19
C GLY A 35 12.05 24.95 6.82
N GLU A 36 12.69 23.80 6.56
CA GLU A 36 13.32 23.48 5.28
C GLU A 36 12.27 22.87 4.34
N GLY A 37 11.92 23.61 3.29
CA GLY A 37 11.42 23.02 2.03
C GLY A 37 10.19 22.11 2.15
N MET A 38 9.11 22.56 2.80
CA MET A 38 7.83 21.83 2.83
C MET A 38 7.42 21.32 1.45
N ARG A 39 7.71 22.08 0.39
CA ARG A 39 7.31 21.78 -0.99
C ARG A 39 8.05 20.59 -1.61
N GLU A 40 9.36 20.44 -1.37
CA GLU A 40 10.13 19.29 -1.86
C GLU A 40 9.79 18.02 -1.08
N ALA A 41 9.61 18.13 0.25
CA ALA A 41 9.19 17.00 1.07
C ALA A 41 7.78 16.51 0.70
N PHE A 42 6.84 17.42 0.42
CA PHE A 42 5.50 17.06 -0.05
C PHE A 42 5.48 16.50 -1.47
N GLN A 43 6.30 17.01 -2.38
CA GLN A 43 6.33 16.52 -3.76
C GLN A 43 6.97 15.12 -3.84
N GLY A 44 8.06 14.88 -3.11
CA GLY A 44 8.66 13.55 -2.97
C GLY A 44 7.73 12.56 -2.26
N PHE A 45 7.07 12.99 -1.18
CA PHE A 45 6.10 12.16 -0.46
C PHE A 45 4.86 11.84 -1.30
N GLY A 46 4.29 12.82 -1.99
CA GLY A 46 3.10 12.66 -2.80
C GLY A 46 3.29 11.63 -3.91
N MET A 47 4.46 11.62 -4.55
CA MET A 47 4.79 10.64 -5.59
C MET A 47 4.94 9.22 -5.02
N ILE A 48 5.56 9.06 -3.86
CA ILE A 48 5.73 7.75 -3.21
C ILE A 48 4.39 7.20 -2.71
N ALA A 49 3.58 8.05 -2.09
CA ALA A 49 2.25 7.68 -1.62
C ALA A 49 1.32 7.31 -2.80
N LEU A 50 1.39 8.06 -3.90
CA LEU A 50 0.64 7.77 -5.12
C LEU A 50 1.08 6.43 -5.74
N ALA A 51 2.38 6.18 -5.84
CA ALA A 51 2.90 4.91 -6.36
C ALA A 51 2.47 3.72 -5.49
N ALA A 52 2.56 3.85 -4.17
CA ALA A 52 2.11 2.82 -3.22
C ALA A 52 0.59 2.59 -3.31
N PHE A 53 -0.20 3.65 -3.50
CA PHE A 53 -1.65 3.56 -3.69
C PHE A 53 -2.02 2.85 -5.01
N ILE A 54 -1.36 3.18 -6.11
CA ILE A 54 -1.60 2.53 -7.42
C ILE A 54 -1.25 1.05 -7.34
N ILE A 55 -0.12 0.69 -6.75
CA ILE A 55 0.31 -0.71 -6.60
C ILE A 55 -0.65 -1.48 -5.68
N GLY A 56 -1.01 -0.91 -4.53
CA GLY A 56 -1.98 -1.50 -3.60
C GLY A 56 -3.36 -1.67 -4.21
N GLY A 57 -3.83 -0.67 -4.96
CA GLY A 57 -5.10 -0.72 -5.69
C GLY A 57 -5.11 -1.78 -6.79
N ALA A 58 -4.03 -1.89 -7.56
CA ALA A 58 -3.88 -2.91 -8.60
C ALA A 58 -3.85 -4.33 -8.00
N ALA A 59 -3.16 -4.53 -6.87
CA ALA A 59 -3.14 -5.81 -6.17
C ALA A 59 -4.53 -6.21 -5.64
N GLY A 60 -5.30 -5.25 -5.09
CA GLY A 60 -6.68 -5.48 -4.62
C GLY A 60 -7.64 -5.81 -5.76
N LEU A 61 -7.52 -5.12 -6.90
CA LEU A 61 -8.30 -5.39 -8.11
C LEU A 61 -7.95 -6.76 -8.71
N ALA A 62 -6.67 -7.13 -8.74
CA ALA A 62 -6.24 -8.45 -9.18
C ALA A 62 -6.82 -9.56 -8.30
N GLY A 63 -6.82 -9.38 -6.96
CA GLY A 63 -7.44 -10.33 -6.03
C GLY A 63 -8.94 -10.50 -6.26
N MET A 64 -9.66 -9.39 -6.50
CA MET A 64 -11.09 -9.44 -6.83
C MET A 64 -11.36 -10.14 -8.17
N LEU A 65 -10.57 -9.86 -9.21
CA LEU A 65 -10.70 -10.51 -10.52
C LEU A 65 -10.38 -12.01 -10.46
N ILE A 66 -9.41 -12.41 -9.65
CA ILE A 66 -9.08 -13.82 -9.40
C ILE A 66 -10.26 -14.49 -8.67
N SER A 67 -10.80 -13.86 -7.62
CA SER A 67 -11.94 -14.40 -6.87
C SER A 67 -13.20 -14.56 -7.73
N LEU A 68 -13.47 -13.59 -8.62
CA LEU A 68 -14.54 -13.68 -9.62
C LEU A 68 -14.27 -14.81 -10.63
N GLY A 69 -13.03 -14.95 -11.10
CA GLY A 69 -12.64 -16.04 -12.00
C GLY A 69 -12.78 -17.42 -11.37
N GLU A 70 -12.50 -17.57 -10.08
CA GLU A 70 -12.68 -18.83 -9.34
C GLU A 70 -14.16 -19.16 -9.10
N GLN A 71 -15.00 -18.16 -8.80
CA GLN A 71 -16.46 -18.33 -8.68
C GLN A 71 -17.11 -18.70 -10.01
N ILE A 72 -16.72 -18.04 -11.10
CA ILE A 72 -17.26 -18.31 -12.45
C ILE A 72 -16.71 -19.64 -12.99
N GLY A 73 -15.46 -20.00 -12.66
CA GLY A 73 -14.81 -21.24 -13.07
C GLY A 73 -15.26 -22.49 -12.31
N GLY A 74 -16.20 -22.37 -11.37
CA GLY A 74 -16.80 -23.51 -10.66
C GLY A 74 -15.87 -24.23 -9.68
N LYS A 75 -14.82 -23.56 -9.19
CA LYS A 75 -13.91 -24.09 -8.15
C LYS A 75 -14.30 -23.66 -6.72
N GLY A 76 -15.54 -23.19 -6.53
CA GLY A 76 -16.13 -22.88 -5.22
C GLY A 76 -16.74 -24.10 -4.56
#